data_AF-Q56GI2-F1
#
_entry.id   AF-Q56GI2-F1
#
_cell.length_a   1.000
_cell.length_b   1.000
_cell.length_c   1.000
_cell.angle_alpha   90.00
_cell.angle_beta   90.00
_cell.angle_gamma   90.00
#
_symmetry.space_group_name_H-M   'P 1'
#
loop_
_entity.id
_entity.type
_entity.pdbx_description
1 polymer ?
#
loop_
_entity_poly.entity_id
_entity_poly.type
_entity_poly.pdbx_seq_one_letter_code
_entity_poly.pdbx_strand_id
1 'polypeptide(L)' 'QPDPPIALNWTLLNISLTGVHADIQVRWEAPPNADIQKGWMVLEYELQYKEVNETQWKM' A
#
# COMPACT_ATOMS: atom_id res chain seq x y z
N GLN A 1 11.36 -3.18 -15.57
CA GLN A 1 10.74 -2.70 -14.33
C GLN A 1 9.26 -3.05 -14.41
N PRO A 2 8.66 -3.69 -13.39
CA PRO A 2 7.23 -3.96 -13.38
C PRO A 2 6.42 -2.68 -13.38
N ASP A 3 5.21 -2.72 -13.94
CA ASP A 3 4.26 -1.63 -13.79
C ASP A 3 3.82 -1.48 -12.32
N PRO A 4 3.42 -0.27 -11.88
CA PRO A 4 3.02 -0.05 -10.49
C PRO A 4 1.74 -0.82 -10.13
N PRO A 5 1.55 -1.18 -8.84
CA PRO A 5 0.30 -1.75 -8.38
C PRO A 5 -0.87 -0.77 -8.59
N ILE A 6 -2.06 -1.32 -8.77
CA ILE A 6 -3.28 -0.56 -9.08
C ILE A 6 -4.31 -0.72 -7.94
N ALA A 7 -5.42 0.02 -8.04
CA ALA A 7 -6.55 -0.07 -7.11
C ALA A 7 -6.18 0.14 -5.63
N LEU A 8 -5.27 1.10 -5.35
CA LEU A 8 -4.88 1.45 -3.98
C LEU A 8 -6.11 1.88 -3.17
N ASN A 9 -6.34 1.21 -2.05
CA ASN A 9 -7.48 1.46 -1.17
C ASN A 9 -7.07 1.23 0.29
N TRP A 10 -7.86 1.76 1.23
CA TRP A 10 -7.61 1.61 2.65
C TRP A 10 -8.89 1.36 3.44
N THR A 11 -8.76 0.70 4.59
CA THR A 11 -9.83 0.53 5.56
C THR A 11 -9.32 0.83 6.96
N LEU A 12 -10.15 1.50 7.75
CA LEU A 12 -9.88 1.73 9.17
C LEU A 12 -9.92 0.39 9.92
N LEU A 13 -8.87 0.13 10.70
CA LEU A 13 -8.79 -1.05 11.57
C LEU A 13 -9.12 -0.70 13.02
N ASN A 14 -8.54 0.39 13.54
CA ASN A 14 -8.70 0.76 14.93
C ASN A 14 -8.52 2.26 15.14
N ILE A 15 -9.02 2.73 16.28
CA ILE A 15 -8.78 4.07 16.79
C ILE A 15 -8.28 3.92 18.23
N SER A 16 -7.17 4.57 18.55
CA SER A 16 -6.63 4.62 19.92
C SER A 16 -7.67 5.18 20.91
N LEU A 17 -7.55 4.80 22.19
CA LEU A 17 -8.48 5.23 23.25
C LEU A 17 -8.56 6.76 23.40
N THR A 18 -7.49 7.47 23.06
CA THR A 18 -7.44 8.94 23.11
C THR A 18 -7.98 9.59 21.83
N GLY A 19 -8.24 8.82 20.78
CA GLY A 19 -8.68 9.30 19.47
C GLY A 19 -7.59 9.98 18.63
N VAL A 20 -6.35 10.04 19.13
CA VAL A 20 -5.24 10.75 18.47
C VAL A 20 -4.63 9.93 17.33
N HIS A 21 -4.56 8.61 17.51
CA HIS A 21 -4.00 7.69 16.53
C HIS A 21 -5.07 6.74 16.00
N ALA A 22 -4.91 6.35 14.74
CA ALA A 22 -5.73 5.36 14.07
C ALA A 22 -4.84 4.41 13.27
N ASP A 23 -5.24 3.15 13.24
CA ASP A 23 -4.60 2.11 12.45
C ASP A 23 -5.41 1.89 11.18
N ILE A 24 -4.73 1.80 10.03
CA ILE A 24 -5.36 1.50 8.74
C ILE A 24 -4.71 0.29 8.09
N GLN A 25 -5.50 -0.43 7.31
CA GLN A 25 -4.99 -1.44 6.38
C GLN A 25 -5.02 -0.88 4.98
N VAL A 26 -3.87 -0.82 4.34
CA VAL A 26 -3.73 -0.45 2.93
C VAL A 26 -3.74 -1.73 2.09
N ARG A 27 -4.43 -1.71 0.96
CA ARG A 27 -4.51 -2.82 -0.01
C ARG A 27 -4.39 -2.30 -1.43
N TRP A 28 -3.86 -3.14 -2.31
CA TRP A 28 -3.69 -2.88 -3.73
C TRP A 28 -3.77 -4.20 -4.50
N GLU A 29 -3.85 -4.09 -5.82
CA GLU A 29 -3.83 -5.21 -6.75
C GLU A 29 -2.55 -5.19 -7.59
N ALA A 30 -2.11 -6.36 -8.03
CA ALA A 30 -1.00 -6.49 -8.96
C ALA A 30 -1.34 -5.82 -10.32
N PRO A 31 -0.33 -5.32 -11.04
CA PRO A 31 -0.56 -4.78 -12.37
C PRO A 31 -1.11 -5.87 -13.31
N PRO A 32 -2.10 -5.58 -14.18
CA PRO A 32 -2.80 -6.61 -14.97
C PRO A 32 -1.90 -7.38 -15.95
N ASN A 33 -0.74 -6.83 -16.29
CA ASN A 33 0.24 -7.46 -17.17
C ASN A 33 1.23 -8.40 -16.47
N ALA A 34 1.23 -8.45 -15.13
CA ALA A 34 2.10 -9.36 -14.38
C ALA A 34 1.46 -10.75 -14.28
N ASP A 35 2.08 -11.75 -14.90
CA ASP A 35 1.62 -13.15 -14.82
C ASP A 35 2.09 -13.82 -13.52
N ILE A 36 1.55 -13.33 -12.40
CA ILE A 36 1.83 -13.85 -11.06
C ILE A 36 1.08 -15.17 -10.85
N GLN A 37 -0.14 -15.30 -11.39
CA GLN A 37 -1.00 -16.46 -11.17
C GLN A 37 -0.40 -17.76 -11.72
N LYS A 38 0.30 -17.70 -12.84
CA LYS A 38 1.00 -18.87 -13.41
C LYS A 38 2.45 -19.01 -12.93
N GLY A 39 2.90 -18.14 -12.02
CA GLY A 39 4.23 -18.21 -11.40
C GLY A 39 5.39 -17.73 -12.29
N TRP A 40 5.10 -17.03 -13.38
CA TRP A 40 6.15 -16.46 -14.26
C TRP A 40 6.80 -15.22 -13.66
N MET A 41 6.08 -14.52 -12.79
CA MET A 41 6.57 -13.33 -12.11
C MET A 41 6.32 -13.42 -10.61
N VAL A 42 7.34 -13.04 -9.84
CA VAL A 42 7.24 -12.79 -8.40
C VAL A 42 7.49 -11.29 -8.21
N LEU A 43 6.57 -10.61 -7.54
CA LEU A 43 6.68 -9.18 -7.24
C LEU A 43 6.87 -8.98 -5.74
N GLU A 44 7.76 -8.05 -5.41
CA GLU A 44 7.89 -7.47 -4.08
C GLU A 44 7.37 -6.03 -4.14
N TYR A 45 6.70 -5.59 -3.08
CA TYR A 45 6.08 -4.28 -3.01
C TYR A 45 6.71 -3.45 -1.90
N GLU A 46 7.07 -2.22 -2.22
CA GLU A 46 7.50 -1.21 -1.25
C GLU A 46 6.37 -0.18 -1.12
N LEU A 47 5.86 -0.02 0.11
CA LEU A 47 4.86 1.00 0.43
C LEU A 47 5.57 2.17 1.09
N GLN A 48 5.31 3.38 0.60
CA GLN A 48 5.80 4.61 1.22
C GLN A 48 4.61 5.47 1.65
N TYR A 49 4.73 6.15 2.79
CA TYR A 49 3.71 7.05 3.30
C TYR A 49 4.32 8.31 3.92
N LYS A 50 3.53 9.38 4.00
CA LYS A 50 3.90 10.62 4.68
C LYS A 50 2.64 11.42 4.98
N GLU A 51 2.74 12.40 5.86
CA GLU A 51 1.70 13.41 5.89
C GLU A 51 1.73 14.27 4.62
N VAL A 52 0.58 14.81 4.24
CA VAL A 52 0.45 15.65 3.04
C VAL A 52 1.42 16.84 3.11
N ASN A 53 1.62 17.40 4.29
CA ASN A 53 2.47 18.57 4.55
C ASN A 53 3.96 18.22 4.76
N GLU A 54 4.32 16.96 4.92
CA GLU A 54 5.72 16.52 5.02
C GLU A 54 6.35 16.42 3.62
N THR A 55 7.66 16.67 3.49
CA THR A 55 8.39 16.51 2.21
C THR A 55 9.09 15.17 2.07
N GLN A 56 9.36 14.49 3.19
CA GLN A 56 10.08 13.23 3.23
C GLN A 56 9.11 12.05 3.37
N TRP A 57 9.40 10.97 2.65
CA TRP A 57 8.64 9.72 2.71
C TRP A 57 9.16 8.83 3.84
N LYS A 58 8.23 8.18 4.54
CA LYS A 58 8.48 7.09 5.48
C LYS A 58 8.31 5.76 4.73
N MET A 59 9.18 4.82 5.06
CA MET A 59 9.19 3.44 4.55
C MET A 59 8.67 2.51 5.62
#